data_AF-A0A918XCA6-F1
#
_entry.id   AF-A0A918XCA6-F1
#
_cell.length_a   1.000
_cell.length_b   1.000
_cell.length_c   1.000
_cell.angle_alpha   90.00
_cell.angle_beta   90.00
_cell.angle_gamma   90.00
#
_symmetry.space_group_name_H-M   'P 1'
#
loop_
_entity.id
_entity.type
_entity.pdbx_description
1 polymer ?
#
loop_
_entity_poly.entity_id
_entity_poly.type
_entity_poly.pdbx_seq_one_letter_code
_entity_poly.pdbx_strand_id
1 'polypeptide(L)'
;MVVLSFLRLGHAHEAGSYLRYLLSTTEGPVERLTPVHGLDGREPPEETEVDHVRGYAGSRPVRVGNDADAQHQLDVYGHVLDAVLTYQQVVGDLPEKKVKLADDVVEALREVWREPDSGFWEVRSGQRHWTSSKVYAWACLDRAVQLAQHLGRQEEVPFEDWCRERDVIRAEVLERGYDPGPGTFTQSYGAPRVDGSLLRLPLLGFLEGATRGSHAPWTG
;
A
#
# COMPACT_ATOMS: atom_id res chain seq x y z
N MET A 1 0.33 8.24 -3.30
CA MET A 1 0.94 9.48 -2.74
C MET A 1 1.77 10.28 -3.74
N VAL A 2 2.87 9.77 -4.33
CA VAL A 2 3.74 10.56 -5.23
C VAL A 2 2.99 11.10 -6.46
N VAL A 3 2.22 10.24 -7.14
CA VAL A 3 1.35 10.63 -8.26
C VAL A 3 0.38 11.74 -7.85
N LEU A 4 -0.33 11.58 -6.73
CA LEU A 4 -1.25 12.59 -6.21
C LEU A 4 -0.54 13.93 -5.96
N SER A 5 0.67 13.91 -5.40
CA SER A 5 1.45 15.12 -5.16
C SER A 5 1.78 15.86 -6.45
N PHE A 6 2.27 15.15 -7.48
CA PHE A 6 2.51 15.75 -8.79
C PHE A 6 1.24 16.35 -9.38
N LEU A 7 0.12 15.62 -9.34
CA LEU A 7 -1.16 16.10 -9.86
C LEU A 7 -1.66 17.35 -9.13
N ARG A 8 -1.56 17.39 -7.80
CA ARG A 8 -1.94 18.57 -7.00
C ARG A 8 -1.08 19.79 -7.28
N LEU A 9 0.16 19.59 -7.71
CA LEU A 9 1.08 20.65 -8.10
C LEU A 9 0.96 21.03 -9.59
N GLY A 10 0.06 20.40 -10.35
CA GLY A 10 -0.14 20.66 -11.79
C GLY A 10 0.86 19.94 -12.71
N HIS A 11 1.63 18.99 -12.18
CA HIS A 11 2.65 18.22 -12.89
C HIS A 11 2.10 16.89 -13.45
N ALA A 12 1.09 16.97 -14.33
CA ALA A 12 0.42 15.78 -14.86
C ALA A 12 1.35 14.90 -15.72
N HIS A 13 2.30 15.51 -16.44
CA HIS A 13 3.25 14.78 -17.26
C HIS A 13 4.19 13.92 -16.40
N GLU A 14 4.74 14.51 -15.34
CA GLU A 14 5.62 13.83 -14.37
C GLU A 14 4.86 12.74 -13.61
N ALA A 15 3.61 13.00 -13.23
CA ALA A 15 2.73 12.01 -12.63
C ALA A 15 2.58 10.77 -13.53
N GLY A 16 2.31 10.99 -14.82
CA GLY A 16 2.17 9.91 -15.80
C GLY A 16 3.48 9.16 -16.06
N SER A 17 4.60 9.88 -16.11
CA SER A 17 5.93 9.27 -16.30
C SER A 17 6.34 8.41 -15.11
N TYR A 18 6.11 8.89 -13.88
CA TYR A 18 6.34 8.11 -12.68
C TYR A 18 5.42 6.89 -12.60
N LEU A 19 4.12 7.03 -12.91
CA LEU A 19 3.19 5.90 -12.93
C LEU A 19 3.59 4.84 -13.96
N ARG A 20 4.02 5.24 -15.15
CA ARG A 20 4.50 4.31 -16.19
C ARG A 20 5.74 3.54 -15.74
N TYR A 21 6.67 4.21 -15.05
CA TYR A 21 7.82 3.56 -14.44
C TYR A 21 7.38 2.57 -13.36
N LEU A 22 6.52 2.99 -12.43
CA LEU A 22 5.99 2.13 -11.37
C LEU A 22 5.32 0.87 -11.94
N LEU A 23 4.46 1.01 -12.95
CA LEU A 23 3.83 -0.14 -13.60
C LEU A 23 4.80 -0.97 -14.46
N SER A 24 5.94 -0.42 -14.86
CA SER A 24 6.96 -1.23 -15.56
C SER A 24 7.68 -2.18 -14.62
N THR A 25 7.74 -1.87 -13.32
CA THR A 25 8.32 -2.77 -12.32
C THR A 25 7.41 -3.94 -11.94
N THR A 26 6.16 -3.92 -12.45
CA THR A 26 5.17 -4.99 -12.27
C THR A 26 4.95 -5.80 -13.55
N GLU A 27 5.78 -5.63 -14.58
CA GLU A 27 5.65 -6.39 -15.83
C GLU A 27 6.24 -7.81 -15.70
N GLY A 28 5.49 -8.81 -16.19
CA GLY A 28 5.88 -10.23 -16.12
C GLY A 28 4.98 -11.03 -15.17
N PRO A 29 5.23 -12.33 -14.98
CA PRO A 29 4.52 -13.11 -13.97
C PRO A 29 4.82 -12.55 -12.57
N VAL A 30 3.84 -11.87 -11.98
CA VAL A 30 3.97 -11.30 -10.63
C VAL A 30 3.54 -12.35 -9.61
N GLU A 31 4.50 -13.11 -9.08
CA GLU A 31 4.25 -13.92 -7.88
C GLU A 31 4.23 -13.03 -6.63
N ARG A 32 5.19 -12.10 -6.55
CA ARG A 32 5.26 -11.06 -5.51
C ARG A 32 5.88 -9.79 -6.08
N LEU A 33 5.36 -8.65 -5.62
CA LEU A 33 6.00 -7.35 -5.87
C LEU A 33 7.20 -7.15 -4.94
N THR A 34 8.29 -6.67 -5.53
CA THR A 34 9.50 -6.23 -4.85
C THR A 34 9.32 -4.79 -4.35
N PRO A 35 9.65 -4.47 -3.09
CA PRO A 35 9.47 -3.11 -2.56
C PRO A 35 10.56 -2.13 -3.01
N VAL A 36 11.69 -2.63 -3.49
CA VAL A 36 12.85 -1.82 -3.87
C VAL A 36 13.20 -2.06 -5.33
N HIS A 37 13.46 -0.99 -6.05
CA HIS A 37 13.95 -1.04 -7.43
C HIS A 37 15.05 0.01 -7.63
N GLY A 38 16.06 -0.34 -8.42
CA GLY A 38 17.03 0.63 -8.91
C GLY A 38 16.36 1.68 -9.80
N LEU A 39 16.85 2.91 -9.76
CA LEU A 39 16.37 3.99 -10.63
C LEU A 39 16.58 3.67 -12.12
N ASP A 40 17.57 2.84 -12.44
CA ASP A 40 17.88 2.33 -13.77
C ASP A 40 17.18 0.99 -14.07
N GLY A 41 16.31 0.52 -13.17
CA GLY A 41 15.59 -0.75 -13.29
C GLY A 41 16.42 -1.99 -12.92
N ARG A 42 17.66 -1.82 -12.46
CA ARG A 42 18.46 -2.93 -11.95
C ARG A 42 18.07 -3.29 -10.52
N GLU A 43 18.38 -4.52 -10.13
CA GLU A 43 18.26 -4.95 -8.73
C GLU A 43 19.18 -4.10 -7.83
N PRO A 44 18.72 -3.75 -6.62
CA PRO A 44 19.56 -3.04 -5.65
C PRO A 44 20.76 -3.92 -5.25
N PRO A 45 21.92 -3.32 -4.94
CA PRO A 45 23.07 -4.07 -4.46
C PRO A 45 22.78 -4.66 -3.07
N GLU A 46 23.40 -5.82 -2.79
CA GLU A 46 23.34 -6.47 -1.47
C GLU A 46 23.74 -5.50 -0.34
N GLU A 47 23.05 -5.61 0.80
CA GLU A 47 23.35 -4.82 1.99
C GLU A 47 24.70 -5.26 2.60
N THR A 48 25.60 -4.30 2.80
CA THR A 48 26.92 -4.53 3.40
C THR A 48 27.16 -3.57 4.56
N GLU A 49 27.84 -4.04 5.61
CA GLU A 49 28.22 -3.20 6.75
C GLU A 49 29.55 -2.47 6.50
N VAL A 50 29.62 -1.22 6.94
CA VAL A 50 30.77 -0.33 6.74
C VAL A 50 31.37 0.07 8.09
N ASP A 51 32.28 -0.76 8.58
CA ASP A 51 32.83 -0.66 9.95
C ASP A 51 33.61 0.62 10.25
N HIS A 52 34.19 1.22 9.21
CA HIS A 52 35.05 2.39 9.32
C HIS A 52 34.28 3.71 9.39
N VAL A 53 32.97 3.70 9.11
CA VAL A 53 32.11 4.89 9.18
C VAL A 53 31.33 4.89 10.50
N ARG A 54 30.92 6.06 10.96
CA ARG A 54 29.98 6.23 12.08
C ARG A 54 28.73 6.91 11.55
N GLY A 55 27.56 6.34 11.85
CA GLY A 55 26.29 6.93 11.47
C GLY A 55 25.98 8.18 12.28
N TYR A 56 24.82 8.77 11.99
CA TYR A 56 24.32 9.90 12.77
C TYR A 56 24.31 9.58 14.28
N ALA A 57 24.75 10.53 15.10
CA ALA A 57 24.93 10.37 16.55
C ALA A 57 25.79 9.16 16.97
N GLY A 58 26.72 8.73 16.11
CA GLY A 58 27.60 7.59 16.40
C GLY A 58 26.94 6.22 16.25
N SER A 59 25.73 6.17 15.65
CA SER A 59 24.98 4.94 15.42
C SER A 59 25.78 3.92 14.61
N ARG A 60 25.66 2.65 15.00
CA ARG A 60 26.30 1.50 14.38
C ARG A 60 25.35 0.31 14.37
N PRO A 61 25.47 -0.58 13.37
CA PRO A 61 26.36 -0.48 12.20
C PRO A 61 25.84 0.52 11.15
N VAL A 62 26.74 1.01 10.31
CA VAL A 62 26.39 1.76 9.08
C VAL A 62 26.33 0.76 7.94
N ARG A 63 25.28 0.85 7.11
CA ARG A 63 25.08 -0.08 5.99
C ARG A 63 24.94 0.64 4.67
N VAL A 64 25.35 -0.02 3.59
CA VAL A 64 25.20 0.42 2.20
C VAL A 64 24.50 -0.68 1.43
N GLY A 65 23.50 -0.32 0.62
CA GLY A 65 22.59 -1.26 -0.03
C GLY A 65 21.21 -1.25 0.63
N ASN A 66 20.34 -2.16 0.23
CA ASN A 66 19.00 -2.31 0.82
C ASN A 66 18.58 -3.78 0.84
N ASP A 67 18.44 -4.35 2.05
CA ASP A 67 18.02 -5.74 2.27
C ASP A 67 16.49 -5.94 2.16
N ALA A 68 15.74 -4.88 1.84
CA ALA A 68 14.30 -4.95 1.64
C ALA A 68 13.90 -5.56 0.30
N ASP A 69 14.82 -5.71 -0.66
CA ASP A 69 14.53 -6.28 -1.97
C ASP A 69 13.87 -7.66 -1.89
N ALA A 70 14.40 -8.56 -1.04
CA ALA A 70 13.82 -9.88 -0.84
C ALA A 70 12.60 -9.90 0.11
N GLN A 71 12.19 -8.76 0.67
CA GLN A 71 11.14 -8.72 1.67
C GLN A 71 9.75 -8.74 1.03
N HIS A 72 8.91 -9.63 1.55
CA HIS A 72 7.47 -9.52 1.32
C HIS A 72 6.91 -8.33 2.10
N GLN A 73 6.46 -7.30 1.38
CA GLN A 73 5.79 -6.12 1.93
C GLN A 73 4.42 -5.96 1.25
N LEU A 74 3.33 -5.91 2.02
CA LEU A 74 1.98 -5.85 1.46
C LEU A 74 1.56 -4.44 1.05
N ASP A 75 2.23 -3.40 1.56
CA ASP A 75 1.86 -2.02 1.31
C ASP A 75 2.08 -1.57 -0.14
N VAL A 76 3.06 -2.19 -0.82
CA VAL A 76 3.42 -1.89 -2.21
C VAL A 76 2.24 -2.07 -3.16
N TYR A 77 1.43 -3.13 -2.98
CA TYR A 77 0.25 -3.42 -3.79
C TYR A 77 -0.77 -2.30 -3.68
N GLY A 78 -1.06 -1.88 -2.44
CA GLY A 78 -1.96 -0.75 -2.18
C GLY A 78 -1.43 0.56 -2.75
N HIS A 79 -0.11 0.77 -2.71
CA HIS A 79 0.51 1.96 -3.30
C HIS A 79 0.44 2.01 -4.83
N VAL A 80 0.61 0.88 -5.52
CA VAL A 80 0.44 0.79 -6.98
C VAL A 80 -1.01 1.13 -7.36
N LEU A 81 -1.99 0.48 -6.74
CA LEU A 81 -3.40 0.69 -7.09
C LEU A 81 -3.91 2.09 -6.72
N ASP A 82 -3.43 2.66 -5.60
CA ASP A 82 -3.69 4.06 -5.24
C ASP A 82 -3.17 5.04 -6.30
N ALA A 83 -1.97 4.78 -6.84
CA ALA A 83 -1.38 5.58 -7.90
C ALA A 83 -2.15 5.47 -9.22
N VAL A 84 -2.53 4.25 -9.62
CA VAL A 84 -3.31 3.98 -10.83
C VAL A 84 -4.67 4.67 -10.76
N LEU A 85 -5.45 4.43 -9.69
CA LEU A 85 -6.78 5.02 -9.55
C LEU A 85 -6.71 6.55 -9.55
N THR A 86 -5.78 7.12 -8.77
CA THR A 86 -5.64 8.58 -8.69
C THR A 86 -5.34 9.19 -10.06
N TYR A 87 -4.41 8.60 -10.81
CA TYR A 87 -4.07 9.09 -12.14
C TYR A 87 -5.24 8.96 -13.11
N GLN A 88 -5.93 7.82 -13.08
CA GLN A 88 -7.08 7.58 -13.95
C GLN A 88 -8.23 8.56 -13.67
N GLN A 89 -8.51 8.87 -12.41
CA GLN A 89 -9.58 9.80 -12.04
C GLN A 89 -9.29 11.25 -12.44
N VAL A 90 -8.02 11.66 -12.48
CA VAL A 90 -7.62 13.06 -12.73
C VAL A 90 -7.24 13.31 -14.19
N VAL A 91 -6.49 12.39 -14.80
CA VAL A 91 -5.95 12.54 -16.17
C VAL A 91 -6.71 11.68 -17.16
N GLY A 92 -6.98 10.41 -16.82
CA GLY A 92 -7.87 9.54 -17.58
C GLY A 92 -7.28 8.94 -18.87
N ASP A 93 -5.98 9.11 -19.14
CA ASP A 93 -5.33 8.67 -20.38
C ASP A 93 -4.46 7.40 -20.23
N LEU A 94 -4.65 6.62 -19.15
CA LEU A 94 -3.86 5.41 -18.94
C LEU A 94 -4.22 4.34 -20.00
N PRO A 95 -3.24 3.81 -20.75
CA PRO A 95 -3.52 2.80 -21.77
C PRO A 95 -4.10 1.51 -21.18
N GLU A 96 -5.01 0.84 -21.89
CA GLU A 96 -5.65 -0.41 -21.44
C GLU A 96 -4.64 -1.46 -20.97
N LYS A 97 -3.51 -1.62 -21.68
CA LYS A 97 -2.43 -2.54 -21.28
C LYS A 97 -1.90 -2.25 -19.87
N LYS A 98 -1.79 -0.97 -19.50
CA LYS A 98 -1.32 -0.53 -18.18
C LYS A 98 -2.39 -0.72 -17.10
N VAL A 99 -3.67 -0.63 -17.47
CA VAL A 99 -4.77 -0.99 -16.56
C VAL A 99 -4.75 -2.50 -16.27
N LYS A 100 -4.51 -3.36 -17.28
CA LYS A 100 -4.38 -4.82 -17.06
C LYS A 100 -3.24 -5.21 -16.12
N LEU A 101 -2.12 -4.49 -16.16
CA LEU A 101 -1.04 -4.70 -15.17
C LEU A 101 -1.51 -4.41 -13.73
N ALA A 102 -2.42 -3.46 -13.54
CA ALA A 102 -3.00 -3.20 -12.23
C ALA A 102 -3.92 -4.35 -11.80
N ASP A 103 -4.67 -4.94 -12.73
CA ASP A 103 -5.49 -6.14 -12.48
C ASP A 103 -4.59 -7.32 -12.05
N ASP A 104 -3.45 -7.53 -12.73
CA ASP A 104 -2.46 -8.58 -12.38
C ASP A 104 -1.90 -8.40 -10.95
N VAL A 105 -1.64 -7.15 -10.54
CA VAL A 105 -1.19 -6.82 -9.18
C VAL A 105 -2.26 -7.18 -8.13
N VAL A 106 -3.54 -6.99 -8.45
CA VAL A 106 -4.64 -7.36 -7.55
C VAL A 106 -4.72 -8.88 -7.39
N GLU A 107 -4.58 -9.63 -8.47
CA GLU A 107 -4.56 -11.10 -8.41
C GLU A 107 -3.36 -11.61 -7.61
N ALA A 108 -2.17 -11.05 -7.81
CA ALA A 108 -0.99 -11.40 -7.00
C ALA A 108 -1.22 -11.13 -5.50
N LEU A 109 -1.86 -10.01 -5.16
CA LEU A 109 -2.20 -9.70 -3.76
C LEU A 109 -3.16 -10.75 -3.16
N ARG A 110 -4.17 -11.21 -3.91
CA ARG A 110 -5.18 -12.15 -3.41
C ARG A 110 -4.55 -13.44 -2.87
N GLU A 111 -3.47 -13.88 -3.48
CA GLU A 111 -2.73 -15.08 -3.08
C GLU A 111 -1.92 -14.88 -1.79
N VAL A 112 -1.36 -13.69 -1.58
CA VAL A 112 -0.37 -13.46 -0.52
C VAL A 112 -0.87 -12.64 0.67
N TRP A 113 -1.99 -11.91 0.56
CA TRP A 113 -2.38 -10.95 1.60
C TRP A 113 -2.61 -11.58 2.97
N ARG A 114 -2.94 -12.88 3.04
CA ARG A 114 -3.15 -13.58 4.33
C ARG A 114 -1.84 -13.82 5.07
N GLU A 115 -0.70 -13.80 4.40
CA GLU A 115 0.59 -14.08 5.01
C GLU A 115 1.06 -12.94 5.95
N PRO A 116 1.94 -13.23 6.91
CA PRO A 116 2.73 -12.22 7.60
C PRO A 116 3.70 -11.53 6.63
N ASP A 117 3.96 -10.25 6.82
CA ASP A 117 4.86 -9.46 5.98
C ASP A 117 5.88 -8.70 6.83
N SER A 118 6.87 -8.08 6.18
CA SER A 118 7.92 -7.31 6.87
C SER A 118 7.44 -5.93 7.33
N GLY A 119 6.33 -5.43 6.79
CA GLY A 119 5.82 -4.09 7.01
C GLY A 119 6.75 -3.03 6.40
N PHE A 120 6.18 -1.88 6.05
CA PHE A 120 6.92 -0.81 5.37
C PHE A 120 8.00 -0.12 6.23
N TRP A 121 8.02 -0.39 7.55
CA TRP A 121 9.04 0.12 8.46
C TRP A 121 10.30 -0.75 8.52
N GLU A 122 10.30 -1.92 7.86
CA GLU A 122 11.43 -2.86 7.85
C GLU A 122 11.93 -3.20 9.26
N VAL A 123 10.98 -3.36 10.21
CA VAL A 123 11.33 -3.65 11.60
C VAL A 123 12.01 -5.01 11.63
N ARG A 124 13.30 -5.06 12.00
CA ARG A 124 14.12 -6.29 12.06
C ARG A 124 13.72 -7.27 13.19
N SER A 125 12.43 -7.27 13.58
CA SER A 125 11.80 -8.17 14.56
C SER A 125 11.09 -9.36 13.92
N GLY A 126 11.28 -9.56 12.61
CA GLY A 126 10.64 -10.61 11.82
C GLY A 126 9.27 -10.21 11.25
N GLN A 127 8.74 -11.08 10.40
CA GLN A 127 7.45 -10.86 9.75
C GLN A 127 6.28 -11.01 10.72
N ARG A 128 5.25 -10.17 10.55
CA ARG A 128 4.04 -10.17 11.37
C ARG A 128 2.83 -9.83 10.52
N HIS A 129 1.64 -10.04 11.06
CA HIS A 129 0.44 -9.38 10.52
C HIS A 129 0.41 -7.95 11.02
N TRP A 130 1.14 -7.07 10.34
CA TRP A 130 1.10 -5.64 10.63
C TRP A 130 -0.27 -5.08 10.23
N THR A 131 -0.92 -4.36 11.14
CA THR A 131 -2.26 -3.82 10.90
C THR A 131 -2.26 -2.86 9.72
N SER A 132 -1.22 -2.03 9.60
CA SER A 132 -1.04 -1.13 8.45
C SER A 132 -0.92 -1.89 7.13
N SER A 133 -0.17 -3.00 7.10
CA SER A 133 0.00 -3.82 5.91
C SER A 133 -1.32 -4.45 5.45
N LYS A 134 -2.14 -4.95 6.39
CA LYS A 134 -3.48 -5.47 6.07
C LYS A 134 -4.43 -4.36 5.58
N VAL A 135 -4.33 -3.15 6.13
CA VAL A 135 -5.07 -1.98 5.62
C VAL A 135 -4.64 -1.61 4.21
N TYR A 136 -3.36 -1.74 3.86
CA TYR A 136 -2.92 -1.53 2.48
C TYR A 136 -3.35 -2.63 1.51
N ALA A 137 -3.42 -3.89 1.97
CA ALA A 137 -4.02 -4.96 1.19
C ALA A 137 -5.51 -4.67 0.92
N TRP A 138 -6.24 -4.22 1.95
CA TRP A 138 -7.61 -3.72 1.77
C TRP A 138 -7.66 -2.58 0.76
N ALA A 139 -6.76 -1.60 0.89
CA ALA A 139 -6.72 -0.45 -0.01
C ALA A 139 -6.54 -0.92 -1.46
N CYS A 140 -5.61 -1.83 -1.75
CA CYS A 140 -5.42 -2.37 -3.10
C CYS A 140 -6.74 -2.85 -3.73
N LEU A 141 -7.47 -3.72 -3.03
CA LEU A 141 -8.76 -4.24 -3.52
C LEU A 141 -9.84 -3.16 -3.60
N ASP A 142 -9.90 -2.25 -2.62
CA ASP A 142 -10.82 -1.13 -2.64
C ASP A 142 -10.61 -0.21 -3.86
N ARG A 143 -9.35 0.09 -4.20
CA ARG A 143 -9.03 0.90 -5.39
C ARG A 143 -9.28 0.12 -6.67
N ALA A 144 -9.05 -1.19 -6.69
CA ALA A 144 -9.36 -2.04 -7.84
C ALA A 144 -10.87 -2.05 -8.16
N VAL A 145 -11.71 -2.19 -7.13
CA VAL A 145 -13.17 -2.09 -7.25
C VAL A 145 -13.59 -0.71 -7.79
N GLN A 146 -13.06 0.36 -7.22
CA GLN A 146 -13.34 1.72 -7.68
C GLN A 146 -12.88 1.95 -9.13
N LEU A 147 -11.71 1.43 -9.50
CA LEU A 147 -11.16 1.55 -10.85
C LEU A 147 -12.02 0.82 -11.87
N ALA A 148 -12.42 -0.43 -11.57
CA ALA A 148 -13.31 -1.21 -12.44
C ALA A 148 -14.65 -0.49 -12.65
N GLN A 149 -15.24 0.07 -11.59
CA GLN A 149 -16.48 0.86 -11.69
C GLN A 149 -16.28 2.14 -12.51
N HIS A 150 -15.20 2.87 -12.27
CA HIS A 150 -14.89 4.10 -12.98
C HIS A 150 -14.70 3.89 -14.49
N LEU A 151 -14.15 2.74 -14.87
CA LEU A 151 -13.91 2.38 -16.27
C LEU A 151 -15.06 1.59 -16.92
N GLY A 152 -16.08 1.17 -16.16
CA GLY A 152 -17.16 0.33 -16.68
C GLY A 152 -16.73 -1.11 -16.99
N ARG A 153 -15.69 -1.62 -16.30
CA ARG A 153 -15.02 -2.90 -16.57
C ARG A 153 -15.44 -4.02 -15.61
N GLN A 154 -16.56 -3.89 -14.90
CA GLN A 154 -16.97 -4.88 -13.88
C GLN A 154 -17.17 -6.30 -14.46
N GLU A 155 -17.48 -6.43 -15.74
CA GLU A 155 -17.63 -7.72 -16.44
C GLU A 155 -16.30 -8.29 -16.96
N GLU A 156 -15.21 -7.51 -16.93
CA GLU A 156 -13.89 -7.89 -17.46
C GLU A 156 -12.95 -8.49 -16.40
N VAL A 157 -13.29 -8.31 -15.12
CA VAL A 157 -12.47 -8.70 -13.96
C VAL A 157 -13.32 -9.51 -12.99
N PRO A 158 -12.74 -10.28 -12.05
CA PRO A 158 -13.50 -11.01 -11.03
C PRO A 158 -14.03 -10.05 -9.94
N PHE A 159 -14.88 -9.11 -10.36
CA PHE A 159 -15.31 -7.94 -9.58
C PHE A 159 -15.99 -8.31 -8.25
N GLU A 160 -16.88 -9.32 -8.27
CA GLU A 160 -17.56 -9.79 -7.07
C GLU A 160 -16.59 -10.41 -6.05
N ASP A 161 -15.57 -11.13 -6.53
CA ASP A 161 -14.54 -11.69 -5.66
C ASP A 161 -13.67 -10.59 -5.05
N TRP A 162 -13.30 -9.57 -5.83
CA TRP A 162 -12.56 -8.41 -5.31
C TRP A 162 -13.35 -7.69 -4.21
N CYS A 163 -14.66 -7.47 -4.41
CA CYS A 163 -15.53 -6.87 -3.41
C CYS A 163 -15.59 -7.72 -2.14
N ARG A 164 -15.81 -9.03 -2.29
CA ARG A 164 -15.88 -9.97 -1.17
C ARG A 164 -14.57 -9.99 -0.38
N GLU A 165 -13.45 -10.09 -1.07
CA GLU A 165 -12.13 -10.17 -0.43
C GLU A 165 -11.79 -8.85 0.28
N ARG A 166 -12.10 -7.70 -0.33
CA ARG A 166 -11.98 -6.38 0.32
C ARG A 166 -12.74 -6.37 1.65
N ASP A 167 -13.99 -6.81 1.65
CA ASP A 167 -14.84 -6.77 2.83
C ASP A 167 -14.35 -7.75 3.92
N VAL A 168 -13.80 -8.90 3.52
CA VAL A 168 -13.14 -9.85 4.43
C VAL A 168 -11.93 -9.21 5.11
N ILE A 169 -11.03 -8.57 4.36
CA ILE A 169 -9.86 -7.91 4.95
C ILE A 169 -10.30 -6.80 5.92
N ARG A 170 -11.32 -6.02 5.54
CA ARG A 170 -11.85 -4.96 6.40
C ARG A 170 -12.36 -5.52 7.73
N ALA A 171 -13.18 -6.57 7.69
CA ALA A 171 -13.68 -7.23 8.88
C ALA A 171 -12.54 -7.76 9.75
N GLU A 172 -11.56 -8.43 9.14
CA GLU A 172 -10.41 -9.00 9.85
C GLU A 172 -9.58 -7.92 10.56
N VAL A 173 -9.30 -6.80 9.89
CA VAL A 173 -8.55 -5.68 10.49
C VAL A 173 -9.31 -5.06 11.66
N LEU A 174 -10.63 -4.90 11.54
CA LEU A 174 -11.47 -4.36 12.62
C LEU A 174 -11.54 -5.32 13.82
N GLU A 175 -11.51 -6.62 13.58
CA GLU A 175 -11.57 -7.64 14.63
C GLU A 175 -10.21 -7.83 15.31
N ARG A 176 -9.12 -7.94 14.54
CA ARG A 176 -7.81 -8.38 15.04
C ARG A 176 -6.80 -7.26 15.22
N GLY A 177 -6.99 -6.13 14.53
CA GLY A 177 -6.11 -4.97 14.55
C GLY A 177 -6.56 -3.86 15.49
N TYR A 178 -7.75 -3.97 16.10
CA TYR A 178 -8.30 -2.99 17.03
C TYR A 178 -8.32 -3.53 18.46
N ASP A 179 -7.83 -2.74 19.41
CA ASP A 179 -7.93 -3.02 20.83
C ASP A 179 -9.02 -2.13 21.46
N PRO A 180 -10.15 -2.71 21.92
CA PRO A 180 -11.25 -1.96 22.51
C PRO A 180 -10.92 -1.41 23.90
N GLY A 181 -9.89 -1.93 24.59
CA GLY A 181 -9.50 -1.46 25.92
C GLY A 181 -8.99 0.00 25.90
N PRO A 182 -7.88 0.29 25.20
CA PRO A 182 -7.40 1.65 24.96
C PRO A 182 -8.14 2.35 23.81
N GLY A 183 -9.00 1.64 23.07
CA GLY A 183 -9.81 2.20 21.99
C GLY A 183 -8.99 2.60 20.75
N THR A 184 -7.93 1.86 20.44
CA THR A 184 -6.98 2.18 19.36
C THR A 184 -6.68 0.97 18.51
N PHE A 185 -6.30 1.21 17.25
CA PHE A 185 -5.63 0.20 16.45
C PHE A 185 -4.23 -0.08 17.01
N THR A 186 -3.80 -1.32 16.89
CA THR A 186 -2.48 -1.79 17.31
C THR A 186 -1.57 -1.97 16.11
N GLN A 187 -0.27 -1.89 16.35
CA GLN A 187 0.79 -1.99 15.35
C GLN A 187 0.72 -3.30 14.56
N SER A 188 0.48 -4.41 15.25
CA SER A 188 0.32 -5.74 14.68
C SER A 188 -0.71 -6.52 15.47
N TYR A 189 -1.35 -7.50 14.82
CA TYR A 189 -2.32 -8.37 15.48
C TYR A 189 -1.75 -9.02 16.74
N GLY A 190 -2.53 -9.00 17.82
CA GLY A 190 -2.16 -9.59 19.11
C GLY A 190 -1.07 -8.87 19.90
N ALA A 191 -0.59 -7.69 19.46
CA ALA A 191 0.38 -6.88 20.20
C ALA A 191 -0.27 -5.58 20.71
N PRO A 192 0.01 -5.13 21.94
CA PRO A 192 -0.60 -3.91 22.51
C PRO A 192 0.09 -2.61 22.07
N ARG A 193 1.10 -2.67 21.19
CA ARG A 193 1.84 -1.49 20.75
C ARG A 193 1.03 -0.69 19.73
N VAL A 194 1.17 0.62 19.72
CA VAL A 194 0.59 1.51 18.70
C VAL A 194 1.65 1.91 17.68
N ASP A 195 1.21 2.37 16.51
CA ASP A 195 2.09 2.78 15.43
C ASP A 195 1.53 4.01 14.70
N GLY A 196 2.40 4.98 14.38
CA GLY A 196 2.00 6.22 13.70
C GLY A 196 1.47 6.00 12.28
N SER A 197 1.83 4.88 11.65
CA SER A 197 1.28 4.46 10.35
C SER A 197 -0.24 4.41 10.31
N LEU A 198 -0.86 4.13 11.46
CA LEU A 198 -2.30 3.92 11.58
C LEU A 198 -3.09 5.23 11.49
N LEU A 199 -2.42 6.39 11.59
CA LEU A 199 -3.04 7.68 11.29
C LEU A 199 -3.43 7.83 9.81
N ARG A 200 -2.96 6.93 8.93
CA ARG A 200 -3.32 6.91 7.52
C ARG A 200 -4.66 6.21 7.24
N LEU A 201 -5.24 5.46 8.18
CA LEU A 201 -6.50 4.73 7.97
C LEU A 201 -7.62 5.64 7.42
N PRO A 202 -7.88 6.84 8.00
CA PRO A 202 -8.89 7.74 7.44
C PRO A 202 -8.49 8.33 6.08
N LEU A 203 -7.20 8.58 5.85
CA LEU A 203 -6.70 9.10 4.57
C LEU A 203 -6.84 8.08 3.44
N LEU A 204 -6.80 6.79 3.78
CA LEU A 204 -7.04 5.69 2.85
C LEU A 204 -8.54 5.40 2.67
N GLY A 205 -9.43 6.04 3.44
CA GLY A 205 -10.86 5.74 3.44
C GLY A 205 -11.24 4.46 4.20
N PHE A 206 -10.32 3.85 4.95
CA PHE A 206 -10.58 2.62 5.71
C PHE A 206 -11.58 2.88 6.86
N LEU A 207 -11.38 4.01 7.54
CA LEU A 207 -12.30 4.58 8.50
C LEU A 207 -12.88 5.86 7.94
N GLU A 208 -14.11 6.18 8.35
CA GLU A 208 -14.64 7.51 8.13
C GLU A 208 -13.78 8.52 8.90
N GLY A 209 -13.24 9.51 8.19
CA GLY A 209 -12.65 10.66 8.85
C GLY A 209 -13.76 11.46 9.51
N ALA A 210 -13.67 11.68 10.83
CA ALA A 210 -14.54 12.63 11.49
C ALA A 210 -14.23 14.04 10.97
N THR A 211 -14.88 14.46 9.88
CA THR A 211 -15.08 15.88 9.64
C THR A 211 -16.01 16.34 10.76
N ARG A 212 -15.49 17.16 11.70
CA ARG A 212 -16.38 17.98 12.54
C ARG A 212 -17.14 18.91 11.60
N GLY A 213 -18.29 18.46 11.12
CA GLY A 213 -19.08 19.10 10.07
C GLY A 213 -20.55 18.68 10.04
N SER A 214 -21.03 17.91 11.02
CA SER A 214 -22.46 17.75 11.27
C SER A 214 -22.85 18.49 12.54
N HIS A 215 -23.37 19.71 12.38
CA HIS A 215 -24.24 20.31 13.37
C HIS A 215 -25.51 19.44 13.45
N ALA A 216 -25.54 18.48 14.37
CA ALA A 216 -26.77 17.91 14.88
C ALA A 216 -26.91 18.35 16.35
N PRO A 217 -28.03 19.00 16.74
CA PRO A 217 -28.22 19.45 18.10
C PRO A 217 -28.40 18.23 19.01
N TRP A 218 -27.60 18.17 20.08
CA TRP A 218 -27.82 17.24 21.18
C TRP A 218 -29.22 17.48 21.75
N THR A 219 -30.10 16.50 21.57
CA THR A 219 -31.34 16.34 22.35
C THR A 219 -31.37 14.89 22.82
N GLY A 220 -31.44 14.71 24.14
CA GLY A 220 -31.37 13.44 24.85
C GLY A 220 -30.57 13.58 26.13
#